data_AF-A0A0G0CRH4-F1
#
_entry.id   AF-A0A0G0CRH4-F1
#
_cell.length_a   1.000
_cell.length_b   1.000
_cell.length_c   1.000
_cell.angle_alpha   90.00
_cell.angle_beta   90.00
_cell.angle_gamma   90.00
#
_symmetry.space_group_name_H-M   'P 1'
#
loop_
_entity.id
_entity.type
_entity.pdbx_description
1 polymer ?
#
loop_
_entity_poly.entity_id
_entity_poly.type
_entity_poly.pdbx_seq_one_letter_code
_entity_poly.pdbx_strand_id
1 'polypeptide(L)'
;MFNLCENLKDQLNMKNFIKTNVRNLKLLTFLIFTIPFFSACAHEPLKPKKIMHISLGMEKQQVINQLGKPRIFRGSMINKFGQTIEVFEYKVDKTIYSWWEQNPTPEIVNYLFYFHDNKLVQWGEAGDWQKEADRISEIRFR
;
A
#
# COMPACT_ATOMS: atom_id res chain seq x y z
N MET A 1 -23.11 54.67 43.44
CA MET A 1 -21.71 54.31 43.09
C MET A 1 -21.52 52.81 42.85
N PHE A 2 -22.36 51.91 43.42
CA PHE A 2 -22.26 50.46 43.21
C PHE A 2 -22.58 49.96 41.78
N ASN A 3 -23.58 50.54 41.09
CA ASN A 3 -23.98 50.11 39.74
C ASN A 3 -22.92 50.31 38.64
N LEU A 4 -21.94 51.17 38.86
CA LEU A 4 -20.85 51.41 37.89
C LEU A 4 -19.79 50.30 37.94
N CYS A 5 -19.61 49.67 39.10
CA CYS A 5 -18.59 48.64 39.29
C CYS A 5 -19.02 47.30 38.69
N GLU A 6 -20.31 46.94 38.79
CA GLU A 6 -20.84 45.71 38.18
C GLU A 6 -20.80 45.77 36.64
N ASN A 7 -21.21 46.90 36.06
CA ASN A 7 -21.20 47.08 34.60
C ASN A 7 -19.79 46.96 33.99
N LEU A 8 -18.75 47.48 34.68
CA LEU A 8 -17.37 47.33 34.21
C LEU A 8 -16.87 45.88 34.27
N LYS A 9 -17.30 45.11 35.28
CA LYS A 9 -16.92 43.70 35.41
C LYS A 9 -17.54 42.84 34.31
N ASP A 10 -18.78 43.13 33.93
CA ASP A 10 -19.47 42.44 32.83
C ASP A 10 -18.85 42.76 31.47
N GLN A 11 -18.47 44.02 31.24
CA GLN A 11 -17.77 44.44 30.01
C GLN A 11 -16.39 43.77 29.86
N LEU A 12 -15.65 43.59 30.97
CA LEU A 12 -14.36 42.90 30.99
C LEU A 12 -14.52 41.39 30.75
N ASN A 13 -15.50 40.75 31.38
CA ASN A 13 -15.79 39.33 31.17
C ASN A 13 -16.21 39.05 29.71
N MET A 14 -17.04 39.92 29.12
CA MET A 14 -17.48 39.77 27.73
C MET A 14 -16.29 39.89 26.75
N LYS A 15 -15.38 40.85 26.95
CA LYS A 15 -14.17 41.00 26.12
C LYS A 15 -13.24 39.78 26.21
N ASN A 16 -13.06 39.23 27.41
CA ASN A 16 -12.24 38.03 27.62
C ASN A 16 -12.87 36.77 27.01
N PHE A 17 -14.20 36.64 27.07
CA PHE A 17 -14.94 35.54 26.44
C PHE A 17 -14.79 35.57 24.90
N ILE A 18 -14.98 36.72 24.28
CA ILE A 18 -14.82 36.89 22.82
C ILE A 18 -13.38 36.59 22.39
N LYS A 19 -12.38 37.10 23.11
CA LYS A 19 -10.96 36.89 22.79
C LYS A 19 -10.54 35.42 22.86
N THR A 20 -11.09 34.66 23.81
CA THR A 20 -10.82 33.23 23.97
C THR A 20 -11.47 32.41 22.85
N ASN A 21 -12.70 32.77 22.47
CA ASN A 21 -13.42 32.09 21.37
C ASN A 21 -12.74 32.32 20.00
N VAL A 22 -12.26 33.54 19.73
CA VAL A 22 -11.57 33.85 18.47
C VAL A 22 -10.19 33.16 18.36
N ARG A 23 -9.49 32.95 19.49
CA ARG A 23 -8.25 32.16 19.50
C ARG A 23 -8.51 30.68 19.20
N ASN A 24 -9.55 30.09 19.80
CA ASN A 24 -9.91 28.69 19.59
C ASN A 24 -10.42 28.44 18.16
N LEU A 25 -11.13 29.39 17.56
CA LEU A 25 -11.59 29.30 16.17
C LEU A 25 -10.42 29.34 15.16
N LYS A 26 -9.41 30.18 15.40
CA LYS A 26 -8.19 30.24 14.57
C LYS A 26 -7.33 28.99 14.69
N LEU A 27 -7.29 28.37 15.87
CA LEU A 27 -6.59 27.09 16.07
C LEU A 27 -7.29 25.94 15.33
N LEU A 28 -8.63 25.95 15.32
CA LEU A 28 -9.44 24.94 14.65
C LEU A 28 -9.31 25.02 13.12
N THR A 29 -9.30 26.23 12.55
CA THR A 29 -9.10 26.41 11.09
C THR A 29 -7.70 26.01 10.63
N PHE A 30 -6.67 26.17 11.46
CA PHE A 30 -5.30 25.73 11.15
C PHE A 30 -5.16 24.19 11.14
N LEU A 31 -5.86 23.49 12.05
CA LEU A 31 -5.90 22.03 12.08
C LEU A 31 -6.64 21.46 10.86
N ILE A 32 -7.76 22.05 10.46
CA ILE A 32 -8.57 21.54 9.33
C ILE A 32 -7.83 21.68 7.99
N PHE A 33 -7.03 22.73 7.80
CA PHE A 33 -6.26 22.95 6.56
C PHE A 33 -4.96 22.13 6.47
N THR A 34 -4.41 21.63 7.58
CA THR A 34 -3.14 20.87 7.57
C THR A 34 -3.33 19.35 7.50
N ILE A 35 -4.54 18.84 7.79
CA ILE A 35 -4.84 17.40 7.84
C ILE A 35 -5.07 16.71 6.46
N PRO A 36 -5.45 17.35 5.33
CA PRO A 36 -5.73 16.59 4.11
C PRO A 36 -4.48 16.19 3.28
N PHE A 37 -3.26 16.43 3.77
CA PHE A 37 -2.02 16.03 3.08
C PHE A 37 -1.51 14.61 3.42
N PHE A 38 -2.29 13.80 4.15
CA PHE A 38 -2.00 12.37 4.27
C PHE A 38 -2.33 11.70 2.94
N SER A 39 -1.30 11.73 2.08
CA SER A 39 -1.24 11.23 0.73
C SER A 39 -1.78 9.80 0.67
N ALA A 40 -2.90 9.62 -0.03
CA ALA A 40 -3.31 8.31 -0.48
C ALA A 40 -2.21 7.77 -1.40
N CYS A 41 -1.48 6.76 -0.95
CA CYS A 41 -0.57 6.01 -1.80
C CYS A 41 -1.41 5.25 -2.83
N ALA A 42 -1.69 5.88 -3.97
CA ALA A 42 -2.26 5.19 -5.12
C ALA A 42 -1.25 4.13 -5.59
N HIS A 43 -1.61 2.86 -5.46
CA HIS A 43 -0.76 1.76 -5.87
C HIS A 43 -1.09 1.38 -7.31
N GLU A 44 -0.24 1.79 -8.24
CA GLU A 44 -0.38 1.46 -9.66
C GLU A 44 -0.06 -0.02 -9.93
N PRO A 45 -0.76 -0.69 -10.85
CA PRO A 45 -0.41 -2.03 -11.28
C PRO A 45 0.98 -2.04 -11.94
N LEU A 46 1.70 -3.15 -11.81
CA LEU A 46 3.02 -3.30 -12.39
C LEU A 46 2.95 -3.44 -13.91
N LYS A 47 3.93 -2.85 -14.59
CA LYS A 47 4.12 -3.07 -16.03
C LYS A 47 4.93 -4.35 -16.28
N PRO A 48 4.67 -5.11 -17.37
CA PRO A 48 5.34 -6.39 -17.63
C PRO A 48 6.86 -6.25 -17.73
N LYS A 49 7.35 -5.12 -18.27
CA LYS A 49 8.77 -4.81 -18.39
C LYS A 49 9.52 -4.88 -17.05
N LYS A 50 8.90 -4.50 -15.93
CA LYS A 50 9.55 -4.57 -14.60
C LYS A 50 9.77 -6.01 -14.13
N ILE A 51 8.86 -6.91 -14.51
CA ILE A 51 8.87 -8.31 -14.06
C ILE A 51 9.95 -9.11 -14.79
N MET A 52 10.26 -8.75 -16.03
CA MET A 52 11.32 -9.40 -16.83
C MET A 52 12.72 -9.29 -16.19
N HIS A 53 12.93 -8.34 -15.28
CA HIS A 53 14.19 -8.18 -14.58
C HIS A 53 14.32 -9.07 -13.33
N ILE A 54 13.25 -9.79 -12.97
CA ILE A 54 13.24 -10.66 -11.79
C ILE A 54 13.77 -12.04 -12.14
N SER A 55 14.75 -12.47 -11.35
CA SER A 55 15.41 -13.77 -11.51
C SER A 55 15.24 -14.61 -10.25
N LEU A 56 15.23 -15.94 -10.43
CA LEU A 56 15.29 -16.86 -9.31
C LEU A 56 16.57 -16.64 -8.49
N GLY A 57 16.48 -16.87 -7.18
CA GLY A 57 17.56 -16.65 -6.21
C GLY A 57 17.68 -15.21 -5.70
N MET A 58 16.96 -14.24 -6.28
CA MET A 58 16.92 -12.87 -5.76
C MET A 58 16.38 -12.83 -4.33
N GLU A 59 16.92 -11.95 -3.51
CA GLU A 59 16.42 -11.75 -2.16
C GLU A 59 15.08 -11.00 -2.17
N LYS A 60 14.23 -11.27 -1.17
CA LYS A 60 12.94 -10.61 -0.99
C LYS A 60 13.04 -9.10 -1.05
N GLN A 61 14.03 -8.53 -0.39
CA GLN A 61 14.22 -7.07 -0.38
C GLN A 61 14.64 -6.55 -1.75
N GLN A 62 15.42 -7.30 -2.53
CA GLN A 62 15.79 -6.93 -3.90
C GLN A 62 14.54 -6.93 -4.80
N VAL A 63 13.67 -7.93 -4.67
CA VAL A 63 12.39 -7.99 -5.40
C VAL A 63 11.49 -6.81 -5.01
N ILE A 64 11.37 -6.50 -3.71
CA ILE A 64 10.61 -5.33 -3.23
C ILE A 64 11.21 -4.03 -3.77
N ASN A 65 12.53 -3.89 -3.82
CA ASN A 65 13.17 -2.69 -4.33
C ASN A 65 12.94 -2.49 -5.83
N GLN A 66 12.85 -3.59 -6.61
CA GLN A 66 12.63 -3.54 -8.06
C GLN A 66 11.15 -3.37 -8.43
N LEU A 67 10.26 -4.13 -7.79
CA LEU A 67 8.84 -4.15 -8.11
C LEU A 67 8.02 -3.16 -7.27
N GLY A 68 8.52 -2.76 -6.12
CA GLY A 68 7.76 -2.07 -5.09
C GLY A 68 7.16 -3.03 -4.06
N LYS A 69 6.49 -2.45 -3.05
CA LYS A 69 5.84 -3.22 -1.99
C LYS A 69 4.72 -4.08 -2.59
N PRO A 70 4.62 -5.38 -2.24
CA PRO A 70 3.52 -6.22 -2.71
C PRO A 70 2.19 -5.67 -2.22
N ARG A 71 1.14 -5.81 -3.04
CA ARG A 71 -0.21 -5.36 -2.70
C ARG A 71 -0.81 -6.24 -1.61
N ILE A 72 -0.59 -7.55 -1.71
CA ILE A 72 -1.16 -8.53 -0.80
C ILE A 72 -0.06 -9.50 -0.37
N PHE A 73 0.14 -9.58 0.94
CA PHE A 73 0.85 -10.69 1.55
C PHE A 73 -0.14 -11.84 1.69
N ARG A 74 0.03 -12.89 0.88
CA ARG A 74 -0.92 -14.02 0.84
C ARG A 74 -0.72 -14.95 2.02
N GLY A 75 0.49 -15.07 2.53
CA GLY A 75 0.77 -15.83 3.74
C GLY A 75 2.26 -16.05 3.98
N SER A 76 2.56 -16.54 5.17
CA SER A 76 3.85 -17.09 5.55
C SER A 76 3.64 -18.31 6.43
N MET A 77 4.49 -19.31 6.24
CA MET A 77 4.53 -20.49 7.10
C MET A 77 5.97 -20.91 7.35
N ILE A 78 6.19 -21.56 8.49
CA ILE A 78 7.45 -22.24 8.80
C ILE A 78 7.21 -23.73 8.61
N ASN A 79 8.05 -24.40 7.82
CA ASN A 79 7.93 -25.84 7.61
C ASN A 79 8.50 -26.66 8.78
N LYS A 80 8.39 -27.99 8.72
CA LYS A 80 8.95 -28.91 9.74
C LYS A 80 10.47 -28.80 9.94
N PHE A 81 11.18 -28.14 9.03
CA PHE A 81 12.62 -27.94 9.08
C PHE A 81 13.02 -26.54 9.57
N GLY A 82 12.07 -25.73 10.03
CA GLY A 82 12.34 -24.37 10.49
C GLY A 82 12.58 -23.36 9.36
N GLN A 83 12.32 -23.74 8.11
CA GLN A 83 12.50 -22.85 6.95
C GLN A 83 11.25 -22.01 6.73
N THR A 84 11.43 -20.77 6.33
CA THR A 84 10.34 -19.81 6.14
C THR A 84 9.91 -19.79 4.68
N ILE A 85 8.61 -20.02 4.43
CA ILE A 85 7.98 -19.92 3.12
C ILE A 85 7.05 -18.72 3.14
N GLU A 86 7.20 -17.80 2.18
CA GLU A 86 6.33 -16.61 2.05
C GLU A 86 5.78 -16.52 0.63
N VAL A 87 4.54 -16.03 0.51
CA VAL A 87 3.90 -15.83 -0.79
C VAL A 87 3.45 -14.40 -0.95
N PHE A 88 4.00 -13.73 -1.96
CA PHE A 88 3.61 -12.37 -2.33
C PHE A 88 2.74 -12.37 -3.57
N GLU A 89 1.77 -11.46 -3.61
CA GLU A 89 0.97 -11.20 -4.80
C GLU A 89 1.21 -9.78 -5.34
N TYR A 90 1.43 -9.73 -6.65
CA TYR A 90 1.53 -8.50 -7.42
C TYR A 90 0.45 -8.47 -8.51
N LYS A 91 -0.11 -7.30 -8.76
CA LYS A 91 -1.01 -7.08 -9.91
C LYS A 91 -0.21 -6.54 -11.07
N VAL A 92 -0.42 -7.11 -12.24
CA VAL A 92 0.32 -6.80 -13.46
C VAL A 92 -0.67 -6.38 -14.52
N ASP A 93 -0.45 -5.21 -15.09
CA ASP A 93 -1.20 -4.72 -16.23
C ASP A 93 -0.59 -5.31 -17.51
N LYS A 94 -1.27 -6.28 -18.11
CA LYS A 94 -0.90 -6.91 -19.38
C LYS A 94 -1.64 -6.32 -20.58
N THR A 95 -2.37 -5.21 -20.39
CA THR A 95 -3.16 -4.59 -21.46
C THR A 95 -2.34 -4.43 -22.73
N ILE A 96 -2.76 -5.12 -23.79
CA ILE A 96 -2.13 -5.07 -25.09
C ILE A 96 -2.65 -3.84 -25.82
N TYR A 97 -1.80 -2.84 -26.01
CA TYR A 97 -2.13 -1.67 -26.82
C TYR A 97 -1.86 -1.97 -28.28
N SER A 98 -2.92 -2.22 -29.04
CA SER A 98 -2.85 -2.32 -30.50
C SER A 98 -3.17 -0.98 -31.15
N TRP A 99 -2.45 -0.62 -32.23
CA TRP A 99 -2.64 0.66 -32.91
C TRP A 99 -4.00 0.78 -33.63
N TRP A 100 -4.71 -0.33 -33.89
CA TRP A 100 -6.04 -0.33 -34.51
C TRP A 100 -7.21 -0.46 -33.51
N GLU A 101 -6.94 -0.66 -32.22
CA GLU A 101 -7.96 -0.86 -31.19
C GLU A 101 -8.20 0.44 -30.41
N GLN A 102 -9.38 1.04 -30.59
CA GLN A 102 -9.68 2.36 -30.00
C GLN A 102 -9.92 2.32 -28.48
N ASN A 103 -10.26 1.14 -27.94
CA ASN A 103 -10.56 0.93 -26.51
C ASN A 103 -10.04 -0.44 -26.08
N PRO A 104 -8.72 -0.58 -25.79
CA PRO A 104 -8.19 -1.85 -25.32
C PRO A 104 -8.84 -2.22 -23.98
N THR A 105 -9.24 -3.48 -23.84
CA THR A 105 -9.80 -3.97 -22.59
C THR A 105 -8.68 -4.12 -21.57
N PRO A 106 -8.78 -3.49 -20.38
CA PRO A 106 -7.72 -3.58 -19.38
C PRO A 106 -7.59 -5.03 -18.88
N GLU A 107 -6.41 -5.61 -19.04
CA GLU A 107 -6.11 -6.97 -18.59
C GLU A 107 -5.18 -6.92 -17.38
N ILE A 108 -5.78 -7.00 -16.18
CA ILE A 108 -5.01 -7.01 -14.93
C ILE A 108 -4.96 -8.45 -14.40
N VAL A 109 -3.77 -9.03 -14.40
CA VAL A 109 -3.52 -10.39 -13.91
C VAL A 109 -2.77 -10.38 -12.58
N ASN A 110 -2.95 -11.42 -11.79
CA ASN A 110 -2.22 -11.59 -10.52
C ASN A 110 -0.99 -12.47 -10.76
N TYR A 111 0.15 -12.05 -10.25
CA TYR A 111 1.38 -12.84 -10.20
C TYR A 111 1.70 -13.23 -8.76
N LEU A 112 2.11 -14.47 -8.57
CA LEU A 112 2.48 -15.02 -7.28
C LEU A 112 3.99 -15.25 -7.23
N PHE A 113 4.62 -14.84 -6.12
CA PHE A 113 6.06 -14.96 -5.88
C PHE A 113 6.29 -15.75 -4.59
N TYR A 114 7.06 -16.84 -4.70
CA TYR A 114 7.36 -17.76 -3.61
C TYR A 114 8.75 -17.51 -3.11
N PHE A 115 8.85 -17.20 -1.83
CA PHE A 115 10.12 -17.05 -1.15
C PHE A 115 10.34 -18.24 -0.24
N HIS A 116 11.57 -18.76 -0.25
CA HIS A 116 12.06 -19.75 0.68
C HIS A 116 13.34 -19.18 1.31
N ASP A 117 13.36 -19.07 2.64
CA ASP A 117 14.47 -18.49 3.40
C ASP A 117 14.97 -17.15 2.80
N ASN A 118 14.01 -16.25 2.55
CA ASN A 118 14.22 -14.92 1.98
C ASN A 118 14.69 -14.87 0.50
N LYS A 119 14.76 -16.00 -0.19
CA LYS A 119 15.14 -16.09 -1.61
C LYS A 119 13.96 -16.47 -2.49
N LEU A 120 13.84 -15.80 -3.64
CA LEU A 120 12.82 -16.09 -4.63
C LEU A 120 13.10 -17.44 -5.29
N VAL A 121 12.24 -18.43 -5.05
CA VAL A 121 12.41 -19.77 -5.61
C VAL A 121 11.52 -20.04 -6.82
N GLN A 122 10.38 -19.33 -6.91
CA GLN A 122 9.44 -19.49 -8.00
C GLN A 122 8.55 -18.25 -8.12
N TRP A 123 8.13 -17.92 -9.34
CA TRP A 123 7.08 -16.93 -9.57
C TRP A 123 6.38 -17.17 -10.92
N GLY A 124 5.16 -16.66 -11.08
CA GLY A 124 4.38 -16.83 -12.31
C GLY A 124 2.97 -16.23 -12.20
N GLU A 125 2.20 -16.28 -13.27
CA GLU A 125 0.80 -15.86 -13.25
C GLU A 125 -0.03 -16.83 -12.39
N ALA A 126 -0.95 -16.29 -11.59
CA ALA A 126 -1.82 -17.10 -10.76
C ALA A 126 -2.69 -17.99 -11.64
N GLY A 127 -2.58 -19.31 -11.46
CA GLY A 127 -3.30 -20.30 -12.26
C GLY A 127 -2.45 -21.01 -13.32
N ASP A 128 -1.26 -20.50 -13.65
CA ASP A 128 -0.32 -21.21 -14.53
C ASP A 128 0.05 -22.59 -13.96
N TRP A 129 0.05 -22.74 -12.64
CA TRP A 129 0.40 -24.01 -11.99
C TRP A 129 -0.63 -25.10 -12.13
N GLN A 130 -1.91 -24.78 -12.36
CA GLN A 130 -2.89 -25.83 -12.65
C GLN A 130 -2.64 -26.44 -14.03
N LYS A 131 -2.10 -25.65 -14.97
CA LYS A 131 -1.78 -26.09 -16.33
C LYS A 131 -0.41 -26.77 -16.41
N GLU A 132 0.53 -26.38 -15.55
CA GLU A 132 1.89 -26.93 -15.52
C GLU A 132 2.17 -27.83 -14.31
N ALA A 133 1.14 -28.35 -13.63
CA ALA A 133 1.29 -29.17 -12.41
C ALA A 133 2.31 -30.31 -12.57
N ASP A 134 2.36 -30.92 -13.77
CA ASP A 134 3.27 -32.03 -14.10
C ASP A 134 4.75 -31.60 -14.27
N ARG A 135 5.02 -30.31 -14.39
CA ARG A 135 6.38 -29.73 -14.53
C ARG A 135 6.88 -29.03 -13.28
N ILE A 136 6.01 -28.85 -12.29
CA ILE A 136 6.40 -28.23 -11.03
C ILE A 136 7.20 -29.25 -10.23
N SER A 137 8.47 -28.93 -10.00
CA SER A 137 9.27 -29.57 -8.97
C SER A 137 8.60 -29.34 -7.62
N GLU A 138 7.74 -30.25 -7.19
CA GLU A 138 7.22 -30.25 -5.83
C GLU A 138 8.43 -30.24 -4.89
N ILE A 139 8.59 -29.19 -4.08
CA ILE A 139 9.60 -29.16 -3.03
C ILE A 139 9.17 -30.20 -2.01
N ARG A 140 9.55 -31.45 -2.24
CA ARG A 140 9.37 -32.53 -1.29
C ARG A 140 10.39 -32.32 -0.20
N PHE A 141 9.91 -31.73 0.88
CA PHE A 141 10.55 -31.69 2.18
C PHE A 141 10.74 -33.13 2.70
N ARG A 142 11.77 -33.84 2.23
CA ARG A 142 12.17 -35.16 2.75
C ARG A 142 12.81 -35.01 4.12
#